data_AF-A0A7C6B9L1-F1
#
_entry.id   AF-A0A7C6B9L1-F1
#
_cell.length_a   1.000
_cell.length_b   1.000
_cell.length_c   1.000
_cell.angle_alpha   90.00
_cell.angle_beta   90.00
_cell.angle_gamma   90.00
#
_symmetry.space_group_name_H-M   'P 1'
#
loop_
_entity.id
_entity.type
_entity.pdbx_description
1 polymer ?
#
loop_
_entity_poly.entity_id
_entity_poly.type
_entity_poly.pdbx_seq_one_letter_code
_entity_poly.pdbx_strand_id
1 'polypeptide(L)'
;MSNIEKLKNFLTQEVIPDLEEAIDDVFSFIEKAKEASIADREELEDLREMRDECKEIVAEIEAAEMSEEEAADLLAEFVDMKTANDE
;
A
#
# COMPACT_ATOMS: atom_id res chain seq x y z
N MET A 1 8.04 19.90 -5.62
CA MET A 1 7.40 19.07 -4.60
C MET A 1 8.46 18.57 -3.65
N SER A 2 8.18 18.70 -2.36
CA SER A 2 9.01 18.11 -1.29
C SER A 2 8.90 16.57 -1.31
N ASN A 3 9.76 15.86 -0.58
CA ASN A 3 9.67 14.40 -0.55
C ASN A 3 8.40 13.94 0.17
N ILE A 4 7.97 14.67 1.20
CA ILE A 4 6.68 14.46 1.87
C ILE A 4 5.52 14.56 0.87
N GLU A 5 5.49 15.60 0.03
CA GLU A 5 4.44 15.77 -0.99
C GLU A 5 4.48 14.66 -2.05
N LYS A 6 5.67 14.23 -2.47
CA LYS A 6 5.83 13.14 -3.43
C LYS A 6 5.35 11.81 -2.85
N LEU A 7 5.76 11.49 -1.62
CA LEU A 7 5.37 10.28 -0.92
C LEU A 7 3.86 10.22 -0.72
N LYS A 8 3.25 11.32 -0.24
CA LYS A 8 1.79 11.39 -0.11
C LYS A 8 1.09 11.17 -1.45
N ASN A 9 1.53 11.82 -2.51
CA ASN A 9 0.91 11.64 -3.83
C ASN A 9 1.09 10.21 -4.34
N PHE A 10 2.27 9.63 -4.20
CA PHE A 10 2.55 8.26 -4.61
C PHE A 10 1.65 7.25 -3.88
N LEU A 11 1.57 7.36 -2.55
CA LEU A 11 0.72 6.49 -1.74
C LEU A 11 -0.76 6.65 -2.07
N THR A 12 -1.25 7.88 -2.19
CA THR A 12 -2.70 8.15 -2.34
C THR A 12 -3.21 8.04 -3.77
N GLN A 13 -2.35 8.19 -4.78
CA GLN A 13 -2.75 8.16 -6.20
C GLN A 13 -2.40 6.84 -6.88
N GLU A 14 -1.43 6.09 -6.37
CA GLU A 14 -0.97 4.85 -6.98
C GLU A 14 -1.08 3.67 -5.99
N VAL A 15 -0.29 3.67 -4.91
CA VAL A 15 -0.13 2.46 -4.07
C VAL A 15 -1.43 2.02 -3.38
N ILE A 16 -2.10 2.93 -2.68
CA ILE A 16 -3.35 2.60 -1.96
C ILE A 16 -4.45 2.18 -2.95
N PRO A 17 -4.71 2.89 -4.07
CA PRO A 17 -5.64 2.43 -5.09
C PRO A 17 -5.31 1.04 -5.66
N ASP A 18 -4.04 0.78 -5.99
CA ASP A 18 -3.60 -0.51 -6.52
C ASP A 18 -3.82 -1.64 -5.49
N LEU A 19 -3.54 -1.38 -4.21
CA LEU A 19 -3.81 -2.31 -3.11
C LEU A 19 -5.31 -2.53 -2.90
N GLU A 20 -6.14 -1.49 -2.97
CA GLU A 20 -7.59 -1.62 -2.84
C GLU A 20 -8.18 -2.44 -3.99
N GLU A 21 -7.70 -2.28 -5.23
CA GLU A 21 -8.08 -3.12 -6.36
C GLU A 21 -7.67 -4.59 -6.15
N ALA A 22 -6.43 -4.84 -5.72
CA ALA A 22 -5.96 -6.20 -5.41
C ALA A 22 -6.79 -6.86 -4.29
N ILE A 23 -7.11 -6.11 -3.22
CA ILE A 23 -7.96 -6.57 -2.12
C ILE A 23 -9.35 -6.94 -2.65
N ASP A 24 -9.95 -6.10 -3.48
CA ASP A 24 -11.29 -6.34 -4.04
C ASP A 24 -11.29 -7.58 -4.95
N ASP A 25 -10.23 -7.79 -5.73
CA ASP A 25 -10.07 -8.96 -6.58
C ASP A 25 -9.95 -10.26 -5.77
N VAL A 26 -9.07 -10.29 -4.77
CA VAL A 26 -8.90 -11.44 -3.86
C VAL A 26 -10.19 -11.69 -3.08
N PHE A 27 -10.84 -10.64 -2.58
CA PHE A 27 -12.12 -10.75 -1.89
C PHE A 27 -13.21 -11.31 -2.81
N SER A 28 -13.30 -10.84 -4.06
CA SER A 28 -14.26 -11.35 -5.04
C SER A 28 -13.98 -12.81 -5.40
N PHE A 29 -12.70 -13.20 -5.49
CA PHE A 29 -12.30 -14.58 -5.70
C PHE A 29 -12.77 -15.46 -4.53
N ILE A 30 -12.51 -15.04 -3.29
CA ILE A 30 -12.94 -15.73 -2.07
C ILE A 30 -14.48 -15.84 -1.99
N GLU A 31 -15.22 -14.79 -2.30
CA GLU A 31 -16.70 -14.85 -2.31
C GLU A 31 -17.25 -15.80 -3.37
N LYS A 32 -16.61 -15.87 -4.55
CA LYS A 32 -17.01 -16.79 -5.63
C LYS A 32 -16.56 -18.22 -5.36
N ALA A 33 -15.43 -18.40 -4.68
CA ALA A 33 -14.93 -19.69 -4.24
C ALA A 33 -15.84 -20.21 -3.12
N LYS A 34 -16.59 -21.28 -3.38
CA LYS A 34 -17.49 -21.89 -2.39
C LYS A 34 -16.77 -22.31 -1.10
N GLU A 35 -15.45 -22.52 -1.18
CA GLU A 35 -14.54 -22.68 -0.06
C GLU A 35 -13.24 -21.92 -0.39
N ALA A 36 -13.01 -20.78 0.25
CA ALA A 36 -11.71 -20.11 0.22
C ALA A 36 -10.71 -20.88 1.09
N SER A 37 -9.51 -21.10 0.54
CA SER A 37 -8.43 -21.73 1.28
C SER A 37 -7.93 -20.81 2.41
N ILE A 38 -7.18 -21.39 3.35
CA ILE A 38 -6.51 -20.60 4.39
C ILE A 38 -5.53 -19.60 3.75
N ALA A 39 -4.80 -20.04 2.72
CA ALA A 39 -3.86 -19.21 1.98
C ALA A 39 -4.53 -17.99 1.33
N ASP A 40 -5.72 -18.15 0.73
CA ASP A 40 -6.43 -17.01 0.12
C ASP A 40 -6.83 -15.97 1.18
N ARG A 41 -7.19 -16.43 2.38
CA ARG A 41 -7.57 -15.53 3.49
C ARG A 41 -6.35 -14.83 4.10
N GLU A 42 -5.23 -15.54 4.22
CA GLU A 42 -3.95 -14.97 4.65
C GLU A 42 -3.50 -13.91 3.64
N GLU A 43 -3.54 -14.19 2.33
CA GLU A 43 -3.21 -13.21 1.28
C GLU A 43 -4.10 -11.95 1.36
N LEU A 44 -5.41 -12.12 1.58
CA LEU A 44 -6.32 -10.99 1.77
C LEU A 44 -5.99 -10.17 3.03
N GLU A 45 -5.56 -10.83 4.10
CA GLU A 45 -5.19 -10.17 5.36
C GLU A 45 -3.87 -9.40 5.21
N ASP A 46 -2.87 -10.01 4.57
CA ASP A 46 -1.58 -9.38 4.25
C ASP A 46 -1.76 -8.11 3.42
N LEU A 47 -2.58 -8.17 2.36
CA LEU A 47 -2.88 -7.00 1.53
C LEU A 47 -3.59 -5.89 2.31
N ARG A 48 -4.48 -6.25 3.24
CA ARG A 48 -5.17 -5.27 4.09
C ARG A 48 -4.23 -4.61 5.07
N GLU A 49 -3.30 -5.36 5.66
CA GLU A 49 -2.27 -4.84 6.56
C GLU A 49 -1.37 -3.84 5.82
N MET A 50 -0.82 -4.22 4.65
CA MET A 50 -0.01 -3.31 3.83
C MET A 50 -0.76 -2.00 3.48
N ARG A 51 -2.05 -2.11 3.14
CA ARG A 51 -2.89 -0.95 2.82
C ARG A 51 -3.13 -0.08 4.04
N ASP A 52 -3.35 -0.66 5.21
CA ASP A 52 -3.53 0.08 6.45
C ASP A 52 -2.24 0.78 6.90
N GLU A 53 -1.09 0.13 6.77
CA GLU A 53 0.23 0.77 6.98
C GLU A 53 0.43 1.97 6.06
N CYS A 54 0.12 1.83 4.76
CA CYS A 54 0.19 2.96 3.82
C CYS A 54 -0.73 4.12 4.23
N LYS A 55 -1.92 3.83 4.78
CA LYS A 55 -2.85 4.86 5.28
C LYS A 55 -2.34 5.51 6.56
N GLU A 56 -1.69 4.78 7.45
CA GLU A 56 -1.04 5.35 8.64
C GLU A 56 0.09 6.31 8.25
N ILE A 57 0.94 5.94 7.29
CA ILE A 57 2.00 6.82 6.77
C ILE A 57 1.39 8.13 6.21
N VAL A 58 0.30 8.04 5.44
CA VAL A 58 -0.41 9.23 4.95
C VAL A 58 -0.95 10.08 6.11
N ALA A 59 -1.48 9.45 7.16
CA ALA A 59 -1.99 10.16 8.33
C ALA A 59 -0.86 10.88 9.09
N GLU A 60 0.32 10.27 9.24
CA GLU A 60 1.50 10.90 9.84
C GLU A 60 1.98 12.11 9.03
N ILE A 61 1.99 11.99 7.70
CA ILE A 61 2.29 13.11 6.80
C ILE A 61 1.29 14.25 7.00
N GLU A 62 -0.01 13.95 7.08
CA GLU A 62 -1.06 14.95 7.29
C GLU A 62 -1.01 15.60 8.67
N ALA A 63 -0.56 14.85 9.69
CA ALA A 63 -0.30 15.36 11.03
C ALA A 63 0.99 16.20 11.11
N ALA A 64 1.77 16.27 10.03
CA ALA A 64 3.11 16.87 10.00
C ALA A 64 4.07 16.23 11.02
N GLU A 65 3.88 14.94 11.31
CA GLU A 65 4.70 14.14 12.22
C GLU A 65 5.84 13.41 11.49
N MET A 66 5.99 13.64 10.18
CA MET A 66 7.03 13.06 9.34
C MET A 66 8.03 14.09 8.86
N SER A 67 9.32 13.77 8.93
CA SER A 67 10.39 14.61 8.40
C SER A 67 10.67 14.36 6.91
N GLU A 68 11.37 15.30 6.28
CA GLU A 68 11.78 15.16 4.86
C GLU A 68 12.80 14.04 4.63
N GLU A 69 13.59 13.67 5.65
CA GLU A 69 14.54 12.56 5.58
C GLU A 69 13.80 11.22 5.64
N GLU A 70 12.92 11.04 6.63
CA GLU A 70 12.05 9.85 6.74
C GLU A 70 11.20 9.66 5.48
N ALA A 71 10.60 10.74 4.96
CA ALA A 71 9.83 10.66 3.72
C ALA A 71 10.69 10.32 2.50
N ALA A 72 11.96 10.72 2.47
CA ALA A 72 12.87 10.37 1.38
C ALA A 72 13.26 8.88 1.42
N ASP A 73 13.53 8.35 2.61
CA ASP A 73 13.88 6.95 2.82
C ASP A 73 12.71 6.05 2.46
N LEU A 74 11.50 6.33 2.98
CA LEU A 74 10.29 5.59 2.62
C LEU A 74 10.00 5.66 1.12
N LEU A 75 10.10 6.84 0.50
CA LEU A 75 9.88 6.99 -0.94
C LEU A 75 10.87 6.15 -1.75
N ALA A 76 12.13 6.06 -1.33
CA ALA A 76 13.13 5.21 -1.99
C ALA A 76 12.75 3.73 -1.88
N GLU A 77 12.37 3.27 -0.69
CA GLU A 77 11.92 1.88 -0.47
C GLU A 77 10.70 1.51 -1.32
N PHE A 78 9.69 2.38 -1.34
CA PHE A 78 8.48 2.17 -2.13
C PHE A 78 8.73 2.16 -3.65
N VAL A 79 9.60 3.04 -4.14
CA VAL A 79 9.99 3.06 -5.56
C VAL A 79 10.78 1.80 -5.90
N ASP A 80 11.72 1.39 -5.07
CA ASP A 80 12.48 0.16 -5.29
C ASP A 80 11.55 -1.07 -5.32
N MET A 81 10.56 -1.14 -4.43
CA MET A 81 9.57 -2.22 -4.40
C MET A 81 8.73 -2.27 -5.69
N LYS A 82 8.31 -1.11 -6.22
CA LYS A 82 7.57 -1.02 -7.48
C LYS A 82 8.43 -1.41 -8.67
N THR A 83 9.67 -0.89 -8.73
CA THR A 83 10.59 -1.14 -9.85
C THR A 83 11.06 -2.59 -9.90
N ALA A 84 11.20 -3.26 -8.76
CA ALA A 84 11.51 -4.69 -8.67
C ALA A 84 10.39 -5.60 -9.21
N ASN A 85 9.17 -5.08 -9.33
CA ASN A 85 8.01 -5.82 -9.85
C ASN A 85 7.78 -5.58 -11.37
N ASP A 86 8.58 -4.68 -11.99
CA ASP A 86 8.53 -4.30 -13.41
C ASP A 86 9.65 -4.95 -14.28
N GLU A 87 10.50 -5.82 -13.72
CA GLU A 87 11.51 -6.65 -14.44
C GLU A 87 11.09 -8.12 -14.59
#